data_AF-A0ABD3MVQ8-F1
#
_entry.id   AF-A0ABD3MVQ8-F1
#
_cell.length_a   1.000
_cell.length_b   1.000
_cell.length_c   1.000
_cell.angle_alpha   90.00
_cell.angle_beta   90.00
_cell.angle_gamma   90.00
#
_symmetry.space_group_name_H-M   'P 1'
#
loop_
_entity.id
_entity.type
_entity.pdbx_description
1 polymer ?
#
loop_
_entity_poly.entity_id
_entity_poly.type
_entity_poly.pdbx_seq_one_letter_code
_entity_poly.pdbx_strand_id
1 'polypeptide(L)'
;MESSDIHNRSRNRKQSGGHRPRKDKPRQKMDETQLTNSLREVCANRNLIECSSGILKRRRVMKDLDAMLSSWCCTLSSCGESIVAPPPLLLSFGSYRLGVHTPDADVDCLVLAPPHVRREDFFGGWVEVLRGDGRVTELHPVARRVSIINVYIFCASLLFDEVQLMNATSFFWTCSAYTPVIKFQMDGVKIDLIFARINNSQWLADHAVRSAPTAVGETEEPSSPDEITEVEVDDTLLIGLDEASIRSINGVRVAQYLLSSLGPDPTQLENFRLTLRAVKEWARVHGLYSNALGFLGGVNWAILVCWICQKNPDAKPPELLRAFFKRFSTWNWPTPVRIAKKHNISSMRHDLTAWDPINNFRDAKHLMPIITPCFPSMNSSYNVGEPQLRRLNDEFARANKLCNDVCLGKKTWDVLFEGSSFFTQHATYLQVTISSTNEDDFRAWFGLCEARIRLLIVGLESPAHGVRAYPFAKFFQRRPDDNESLYIASFFIALRFADGLHQVDLGPLAMDFLQIVNSWDKRLSTMDLALDVVTQKNLPSFVFEDDEGSGVNAVHEELSAITPNLKKKQPDDETASPSEFISPLKRTRID
;
A
#
# COMPACT_ATOMS: atom_id res chain seq x y z
N MET A 1 63.42 71.86 19.77
CA MET A 1 64.28 71.75 20.96
C MET A 1 63.96 70.42 21.63
N GLU A 2 64.97 69.55 21.71
CA GLU A 2 65.15 68.38 22.61
C GLU A 2 64.02 67.33 22.63
N SER A 3 64.16 66.16 21.98
CA SER A 3 65.08 65.03 22.23
C SER A 3 65.02 64.48 23.65
N SER A 4 64.52 63.24 23.81
CA SER A 4 65.25 62.17 24.52
C SER A 4 64.42 60.89 24.61
N ASP A 5 64.88 59.88 23.87
CA ASP A 5 64.81 58.49 24.31
C ASP A 5 65.74 58.31 25.53
N ILE A 6 65.35 57.49 26.50
CA ILE A 6 66.23 56.53 27.20
C ILE A 6 65.37 55.45 27.90
N HIS A 7 65.82 54.21 27.68
CA HIS A 7 65.37 52.90 28.16
C HIS A 7 65.10 52.75 29.67
N ASN A 8 64.20 51.82 30.06
CA ASN A 8 64.63 50.60 30.78
C ASN A 8 63.57 49.48 30.89
N ARG A 9 64.11 48.26 31.10
CA ARG A 9 63.52 46.92 30.95
C ARG A 9 62.56 46.42 32.05
N SER A 10 61.68 45.53 31.58
CA SER A 10 61.16 44.28 32.18
C SER A 10 60.02 44.34 33.21
N ARG A 11 58.94 43.59 32.93
CA ARG A 11 58.49 42.44 33.73
C ARG A 11 57.25 41.74 33.13
N ASN A 12 57.40 40.44 32.96
CA ASN A 12 56.42 39.34 32.82
C ASN A 12 54.92 39.64 32.93
N ARG A 13 54.13 39.14 31.96
CA ARG A 13 52.84 38.51 32.24
C ARG A 13 52.52 37.35 31.29
N LYS A 14 52.20 36.23 31.95
CA LYS A 14 51.94 34.86 31.51
C LYS A 14 51.08 34.72 30.24
N GLN A 15 51.53 33.83 29.34
CA GLN A 15 50.71 33.18 28.33
C GLN A 15 49.61 32.36 29.01
N SER A 16 48.35 32.59 28.64
CA SER A 16 47.26 31.62 28.84
C SER A 16 46.73 31.26 27.46
N GLY A 17 46.80 29.97 27.13
CA GLY A 17 46.44 29.43 25.82
C GLY A 17 44.93 29.48 25.60
N GLY A 18 44.50 30.29 24.65
CA GLY A 18 43.16 30.21 24.07
C GLY A 18 43.17 29.23 22.90
N HIS A 19 42.63 28.02 23.10
CA HIS A 19 42.21 27.15 22.02
C HIS A 19 41.09 27.87 21.24
N ARG A 20 41.40 28.42 20.07
CA ARG A 20 40.35 28.80 19.11
C ARG A 20 39.67 27.51 18.63
N PRO A 21 38.32 27.41 18.65
CA PRO A 21 37.66 26.27 18.03
C PRO A 21 38.05 26.26 16.55
N ARG A 22 38.58 25.12 16.09
CA ARG A 22 38.79 24.89 14.66
C ARG A 22 37.45 25.09 13.98
N LYS A 23 37.36 26.08 13.08
CA LYS A 23 36.25 26.15 12.13
C LYS A 23 36.32 24.86 11.32
N ASP A 24 35.41 23.93 11.56
CA ASP A 24 35.24 22.77 10.69
C ASP A 24 35.11 23.29 9.25
N LYS A 25 35.97 22.79 8.36
CA LYS A 25 35.80 23.02 6.93
C LYS A 25 34.37 22.60 6.57
N PRO A 26 33.60 23.38 5.79
CA PRO A 26 32.29 22.92 5.33
C PRO A 26 32.50 21.59 4.62
N ARG A 27 31.91 20.51 5.16
CA ARG A 27 31.95 19.19 4.53
C ARG A 27 31.35 19.35 3.14
N GLN A 28 32.10 18.95 2.13
CA GLN A 28 31.71 19.08 0.73
C GLN A 28 30.46 18.23 0.51
N LYS A 29 29.36 18.85 0.05
CA LYS A 29 28.14 18.15 -0.33
C LYS A 29 28.53 17.04 -1.33
N MET A 30 28.09 15.80 -1.08
CA MET A 30 28.39 14.68 -1.98
C MET A 30 27.81 14.96 -3.38
N ASP A 31 28.48 14.45 -4.42
CA ASP A 31 27.99 14.52 -5.79
C ASP A 31 26.62 13.81 -5.89
N GLU A 32 25.63 14.52 -6.42
CA GLU A 32 24.27 14.03 -6.58
C GLU A 32 24.18 12.85 -7.55
N THR A 33 25.08 12.78 -8.53
CA THR A 33 25.14 11.64 -9.48
C THR A 33 25.58 10.38 -8.74
N GLN A 34 26.62 10.48 -7.92
CA GLN A 34 27.08 9.37 -7.07
C GLN A 34 26.00 8.92 -6.09
N LEU A 35 25.32 9.86 -5.42
CA LEU A 35 24.20 9.55 -4.51
C LEU A 35 23.01 8.90 -5.23
N THR A 36 22.75 9.28 -6.48
CA THR A 36 21.69 8.67 -7.30
C THR A 36 22.04 7.22 -7.64
N ASN A 37 23.29 6.96 -8.01
CA ASN A 37 23.74 5.61 -8.35
C ASN A 37 23.74 4.69 -7.14
N SER A 38 24.19 5.15 -5.96
CA SER A 38 24.12 4.33 -4.75
C SER A 38 22.68 4.07 -4.30
N LEU A 39 21.76 5.02 -4.48
CA LEU A 39 20.33 4.78 -4.22
C LEU A 39 19.76 3.71 -5.15
N ARG A 40 20.15 3.73 -6.44
CA ARG A 40 19.74 2.72 -7.42
C ARG A 40 20.26 1.34 -7.04
N GLU A 41 21.52 1.25 -6.59
CA GLU A 41 22.12 0.01 -6.10
C GLU A 41 21.38 -0.55 -4.88
N VAL A 42 21.07 0.28 -3.88
CA VAL A 42 20.26 -0.14 -2.73
C VAL A 42 18.88 -0.63 -3.16
N CYS A 43 18.23 0.05 -4.11
CA CYS A 43 16.94 -0.39 -4.64
C CYS A 43 17.05 -1.74 -5.38
N ALA A 44 18.15 -1.98 -6.11
CA ALA A 44 18.39 -3.25 -6.78
C ALA A 44 18.65 -4.38 -5.78
N ASN A 45 19.50 -4.14 -4.77
CA ASN A 45 19.84 -5.12 -3.73
C ASN A 45 18.61 -5.52 -2.90
N ARG A 46 17.65 -4.60 -2.72
CA ARG A 46 16.37 -4.86 -2.06
C ARG A 46 15.29 -5.40 -3.00
N ASN A 47 15.67 -5.85 -4.20
CA ASN A 47 14.77 -6.44 -5.18
C ASN A 47 13.58 -5.53 -5.58
N LEU A 48 13.79 -4.21 -5.64
CA LEU A 48 12.73 -3.23 -5.98
C LEU A 48 12.61 -2.94 -7.48
N ILE A 49 13.47 -3.55 -8.29
CA ILE A 49 13.57 -3.34 -9.72
C ILE A 49 13.40 -4.70 -10.41
N GLU A 50 12.35 -4.82 -11.21
CA GLU A 50 12.09 -6.01 -12.01
C GLU A 50 13.20 -6.26 -13.04
N CYS A 51 13.54 -7.52 -13.22
CA CYS A 51 14.55 -7.94 -14.20
C CYS A 51 13.97 -7.99 -15.62
N SER A 52 14.82 -7.90 -16.63
CA SER A 52 14.37 -7.94 -18.04
C SER A 52 13.55 -9.19 -18.39
N SER A 53 13.91 -10.34 -17.82
CA SER A 53 13.16 -11.60 -17.97
C SER A 53 11.74 -11.50 -17.40
N GLY A 54 11.59 -10.94 -16.18
CA GLY A 54 10.29 -10.72 -15.54
C GLY A 54 9.41 -9.76 -16.33
N ILE A 55 9.99 -8.67 -16.87
CA ILE A 55 9.28 -7.73 -17.76
C ILE A 55 8.76 -8.44 -19.02
N LEU A 56 9.61 -9.24 -19.68
CA LEU A 56 9.23 -9.99 -20.88
C LEU A 56 8.15 -11.03 -20.58
N LYS A 57 8.24 -11.71 -19.43
CA LYS A 57 7.24 -12.66 -18.96
C LYS A 57 5.87 -11.99 -18.76
N ARG A 58 5.81 -10.85 -18.05
CA ARG A 58 4.58 -10.07 -17.85
C ARG A 58 4.00 -9.59 -19.17
N ARG A 59 4.84 -9.13 -20.11
CA ARG A 59 4.41 -8.71 -21.45
C ARG A 59 3.76 -9.87 -22.24
N ARG A 60 4.36 -11.06 -22.18
CA ARG A 60 3.80 -12.25 -22.82
C ARG A 60 2.44 -12.62 -22.23
N VAL A 61 2.36 -12.69 -20.89
CA VAL A 61 1.09 -12.98 -20.18
C VAL A 61 0.01 -11.97 -20.52
N MET A 62 0.33 -10.66 -20.58
CA MET A 62 -0.62 -9.63 -20.99
C MET A 62 -1.12 -9.80 -22.43
N LYS A 63 -0.23 -10.16 -23.36
CA LYS A 63 -0.58 -10.43 -24.76
C LYS A 63 -1.49 -11.65 -24.89
N ASP A 64 -1.18 -12.71 -24.16
CA ASP A 64 -1.97 -13.94 -24.18
C ASP A 64 -3.36 -13.72 -23.54
N LEU A 65 -3.41 -12.96 -22.44
CA LEU A 65 -4.66 -12.59 -21.76
C LEU A 65 -5.56 -11.75 -22.66
N ASP A 66 -5.00 -10.77 -23.38
CA ASP A 66 -5.73 -9.94 -24.34
C ASP A 66 -6.32 -10.77 -25.50
N ALA A 67 -5.54 -11.73 -26.02
CA ALA A 67 -6.00 -12.66 -27.05
C ALA A 67 -7.12 -13.59 -26.56
N MET A 68 -6.99 -14.15 -25.34
CA MET A 68 -8.03 -14.97 -24.72
C MET A 68 -9.33 -14.17 -24.52
N LEU A 69 -9.21 -12.94 -24.00
CA LEU A 69 -10.34 -12.06 -23.73
C LEU A 69 -11.07 -11.69 -25.03
N SER A 70 -10.31 -11.37 -26.08
CA SER A 70 -10.85 -11.09 -27.42
C SER A 70 -11.59 -12.29 -27.99
N SER A 71 -11.00 -13.49 -27.90
CA SER A 71 -11.63 -14.73 -28.36
C SER A 71 -12.95 -15.00 -27.62
N TRP A 72 -12.95 -14.89 -26.28
CA TRP A 72 -14.14 -15.05 -25.46
C TRP A 72 -15.23 -14.03 -25.82
N CYS A 73 -14.89 -12.75 -25.98
CA CYS A 73 -15.86 -11.71 -26.34
C CYS A 73 -16.54 -12.01 -27.69
N CYS A 74 -15.81 -12.54 -28.69
CA CYS A 74 -16.39 -12.94 -29.97
C CYS A 74 -17.45 -14.05 -29.83
N THR A 75 -17.30 -14.96 -28.86
CA THR A 75 -18.30 -16.01 -28.61
C THR A 75 -19.65 -15.45 -28.17
N LEU A 76 -19.66 -14.31 -27.47
CA LEU A 76 -20.87 -13.64 -27.00
C LEU A 76 -21.60 -12.87 -28.11
N SER A 77 -20.89 -12.47 -29.18
CA SER A 77 -21.45 -11.73 -30.31
C SER A 77 -22.20 -12.62 -31.31
N SER A 78 -22.04 -13.94 -31.24
CA SER A 78 -22.58 -14.90 -32.23
C SER A 78 -24.10 -15.13 -32.16
N CYS A 79 -24.81 -14.38 -31.32
CA CYS A 79 -26.26 -14.43 -31.18
C CYS A 79 -26.96 -13.27 -31.93
N GLY A 80 -26.95 -13.31 -33.27
CA GLY A 80 -28.07 -12.76 -34.06
C GLY A 80 -27.94 -11.38 -34.73
N GLU A 81 -26.81 -10.67 -34.68
CA GLU A 81 -26.65 -9.39 -35.39
C GLU A 81 -25.53 -9.41 -36.44
N SER A 82 -25.76 -8.72 -37.57
CA SER A 82 -24.86 -8.67 -38.75
C SER A 82 -23.66 -7.71 -38.57
N ILE A 83 -23.48 -7.12 -37.39
CA ILE A 83 -22.41 -6.17 -37.07
C ILE A 83 -21.43 -6.87 -36.12
N VAL A 84 -20.19 -7.08 -36.57
CA VAL A 84 -19.11 -7.58 -35.72
C VAL A 84 -18.85 -6.55 -34.63
N ALA A 85 -19.14 -6.89 -33.38
CA ALA A 85 -18.85 -6.01 -32.26
C ALA A 85 -17.34 -5.82 -32.09
N PRO A 86 -16.88 -4.61 -31.70
CA PRO A 86 -15.45 -4.36 -31.51
C PRO A 86 -14.90 -5.23 -30.38
N PRO A 87 -13.62 -5.66 -30.48
CA PRO A 87 -12.99 -6.44 -29.42
C PRO A 87 -12.85 -5.60 -28.14
N PRO A 88 -12.78 -6.25 -26.97
CA PRO A 88 -12.50 -5.57 -25.71
C PRO A 88 -11.08 -5.02 -25.72
N LEU A 89 -10.81 -4.06 -24.83
CA LEU A 89 -9.47 -3.48 -24.65
C LEU A 89 -8.94 -3.79 -23.24
N LEU A 90 -7.78 -4.42 -23.17
CA LEU A 90 -7.06 -4.69 -21.92
C LEU A 90 -6.07 -3.56 -21.61
N LEU A 91 -6.32 -2.82 -20.54
CA LEU A 91 -5.46 -1.72 -20.08
C LEU A 91 -4.80 -2.07 -18.75
N SER A 92 -3.52 -1.73 -18.60
CA SER A 92 -2.87 -1.83 -17.29
C SER A 92 -2.90 -0.49 -16.55
N PHE A 93 -2.92 -0.55 -15.21
CA PHE A 93 -2.78 0.62 -14.36
C PHE A 93 -1.87 0.32 -13.16
N GLY A 94 -1.93 1.17 -12.13
CA GLY A 94 -1.24 0.92 -10.87
C GLY A 94 0.29 0.90 -11.01
N SER A 95 0.94 0.07 -10.19
CA SER A 95 2.40 0.08 -10.07
C SER A 95 3.11 -0.45 -11.32
N TYR A 96 2.48 -1.39 -12.02
CA TYR A 96 2.97 -1.93 -13.29
C TYR A 96 3.03 -0.83 -14.35
N ARG A 97 1.90 -0.13 -14.58
CA ARG A 97 1.81 0.96 -15.56
C ARG A 97 2.74 2.13 -15.24
N LEU A 98 2.91 2.47 -13.97
CA LEU A 98 3.84 3.52 -13.55
C LEU A 98 5.33 3.11 -13.72
N GLY A 99 5.61 1.83 -13.97
CA GLY A 99 6.98 1.31 -14.11
C GLY A 99 7.72 1.29 -12.77
N VAL A 100 7.03 1.04 -11.66
CA VAL A 100 7.58 0.97 -10.28
C VAL A 100 7.14 -0.29 -9.53
N HIS A 101 6.75 -1.33 -10.27
CA HIS A 101 6.43 -2.65 -9.75
C HIS A 101 7.72 -3.38 -9.33
N THR A 102 7.59 -4.21 -8.31
CA THR A 102 8.63 -5.14 -7.84
C THR A 102 8.38 -6.52 -8.44
N PRO A 103 9.34 -7.45 -8.42
CA PRO A 103 9.19 -8.78 -9.03
C PRO A 103 8.01 -9.60 -8.51
N ASP A 104 7.64 -9.41 -7.26
CA ASP A 104 6.53 -10.08 -6.57
C ASP A 104 5.16 -9.38 -6.77
N ALA A 105 5.16 -8.18 -7.37
CA ALA A 105 3.95 -7.38 -7.54
C ALA A 105 2.99 -7.99 -8.57
N ASP A 106 1.71 -7.73 -8.36
CA ASP A 106 0.62 -7.99 -9.29
C ASP A 106 0.62 -7.03 -10.48
N VAL A 107 -0.11 -7.42 -11.53
CA VAL A 107 -0.46 -6.56 -12.65
C VAL A 107 -1.93 -6.18 -12.52
N ASP A 108 -2.17 -4.90 -12.21
CA ASP A 108 -3.50 -4.29 -12.17
C ASP A 108 -4.01 -4.05 -13.59
N CYS A 109 -5.11 -4.69 -13.96
CA CYS A 109 -5.66 -4.69 -15.30
C CYS A 109 -7.14 -4.29 -15.33
N LEU A 110 -7.52 -3.48 -16.31
CA LEU A 110 -8.89 -3.08 -16.62
C LEU A 110 -9.29 -3.63 -17.98
N VAL A 111 -10.42 -4.33 -18.01
CA VAL A 111 -11.11 -4.66 -19.26
C VAL A 111 -12.12 -3.57 -19.57
N LEU A 112 -11.95 -2.89 -20.71
CA LEU A 112 -12.99 -2.08 -21.35
C LEU A 112 -13.74 -2.94 -22.35
N ALA A 113 -14.97 -3.32 -22.01
CA ALA A 113 -15.77 -4.23 -22.82
C ALA A 113 -16.86 -3.50 -23.63
N PRO A 114 -17.24 -4.03 -24.80
CA PRO A 114 -18.32 -3.48 -25.62
C PRO A 114 -19.70 -3.59 -24.92
N PRO A 115 -20.72 -2.84 -25.38
CA PRO A 115 -22.02 -2.75 -24.70
C PRO A 115 -22.77 -4.07 -24.50
N HIS A 116 -22.53 -5.06 -25.35
CA HIS A 116 -23.20 -6.37 -25.28
C HIS A 116 -22.62 -7.27 -24.18
N VAL A 117 -21.37 -7.05 -23.75
CA VAL A 117 -20.74 -7.82 -22.66
C VAL A 117 -21.15 -7.25 -21.32
N ARG A 118 -21.79 -8.05 -20.49
CA ARG A 118 -22.27 -7.64 -19.17
C ARG A 118 -21.29 -8.06 -18.08
N ARG A 119 -21.46 -7.45 -16.91
CA ARG A 119 -20.66 -7.77 -15.73
C ARG A 119 -20.90 -9.21 -15.27
N GLU A 120 -22.12 -9.71 -15.43
CA GLU A 120 -22.50 -11.09 -15.16
C GLU A 120 -21.76 -12.07 -16.08
N ASP A 121 -21.58 -11.72 -17.36
CA ASP A 121 -20.81 -12.54 -18.31
C ASP A 121 -19.34 -12.58 -17.89
N PHE A 122 -18.79 -11.44 -17.47
CA PHE A 122 -17.40 -11.33 -17.02
C PHE A 122 -17.12 -12.09 -15.71
N PHE A 123 -18.04 -12.09 -14.74
CA PHE A 123 -17.88 -12.85 -13.49
C PHE A 123 -18.43 -14.28 -13.55
N GLY A 124 -19.03 -14.68 -14.67
CA GLY A 124 -19.54 -16.02 -14.93
C GLY A 124 -18.77 -16.69 -16.07
N GLY A 125 -19.15 -16.41 -17.31
CA GLY A 125 -18.59 -17.04 -18.51
C GLY A 125 -17.06 -16.88 -18.64
N TRP A 126 -16.54 -15.67 -18.41
CA TRP A 126 -15.09 -15.45 -18.47
C TRP A 126 -14.31 -16.16 -17.36
N VAL A 127 -14.89 -16.27 -16.15
CA VAL A 127 -14.30 -17.06 -15.05
C VAL A 127 -14.18 -18.53 -15.44
N GLU A 128 -15.16 -19.09 -16.14
CA GLU A 128 -15.08 -20.47 -16.62
C GLU A 128 -14.05 -20.65 -17.74
N VAL A 129 -13.86 -19.66 -18.60
CA VAL A 129 -12.74 -19.65 -19.57
C VAL A 129 -11.40 -19.68 -18.85
N LEU A 130 -11.20 -18.82 -17.85
CA LEU A 130 -9.98 -18.81 -17.04
C LEU A 130 -9.77 -20.13 -16.30
N ARG A 131 -10.84 -20.71 -15.73
CA ARG A 131 -10.78 -22.00 -15.03
C ARG A 131 -10.38 -23.15 -15.94
N GLY A 132 -10.73 -23.08 -17.22
CA GLY A 132 -10.39 -24.08 -18.22
C GLY A 132 -8.96 -23.99 -18.78
N ASP A 133 -8.25 -22.88 -18.56
CA ASP A 133 -6.87 -22.71 -19.03
C ASP A 133 -5.87 -23.27 -18.02
N GLY A 134 -5.09 -24.28 -18.41
CA GLY A 134 -4.13 -24.96 -17.54
C GLY A 134 -2.98 -24.09 -17.02
N ARG A 135 -2.81 -22.86 -17.56
CA ARG A 135 -1.82 -21.88 -17.08
C ARG A 135 -2.33 -21.04 -15.91
N VAL A 136 -3.64 -21.07 -15.64
CA VAL A 136 -4.28 -20.27 -14.60
C VAL A 136 -4.33 -21.03 -13.28
N THR A 137 -3.84 -20.39 -12.21
CA THR A 137 -3.90 -20.90 -10.84
C THR A 137 -4.42 -19.82 -9.90
N GLU A 138 -4.77 -20.18 -8.66
CA GLU A 138 -5.26 -19.24 -7.63
C GLU A 138 -6.41 -18.33 -8.11
N LEU A 139 -7.39 -18.90 -8.83
CA LEU A 139 -8.51 -18.13 -9.39
C LEU A 139 -9.55 -17.79 -8.32
N HIS A 140 -9.66 -16.50 -8.00
CA HIS A 140 -10.54 -15.96 -6.95
C HIS A 140 -11.38 -14.79 -7.50
N PRO A 141 -12.55 -15.08 -8.10
CA PRO A 141 -13.49 -14.05 -8.51
C PRO A 141 -14.21 -13.46 -7.30
N VAL A 142 -14.24 -12.13 -7.20
CA VAL A 142 -14.97 -11.41 -6.16
C VAL A 142 -15.96 -10.45 -6.85
N ALA A 143 -17.16 -10.96 -7.11
CA ALA A 143 -18.19 -10.25 -7.87
C ALA A 143 -18.95 -9.21 -7.03
N ARG A 144 -19.12 -9.47 -5.72
CA ARG A 144 -19.76 -8.58 -4.75
C ARG A 144 -19.15 -8.81 -3.38
N ARG A 145 -18.54 -7.78 -2.78
CA ARG A 145 -18.35 -7.73 -1.34
C ARG A 145 -19.56 -7.00 -0.78
N VAL A 146 -20.43 -7.71 -0.06
CA VAL A 146 -21.45 -7.02 0.74
C VAL A 146 -20.66 -6.27 1.80
N SER A 147 -20.67 -4.95 1.72
CA SER A 147 -20.33 -4.10 2.85
C SER A 147 -21.43 -4.31 3.88
N ILE A 148 -21.35 -5.40 4.64
CA ILE A 148 -22.22 -5.61 5.79
C ILE A 148 -21.75 -4.61 6.84
N ILE A 149 -22.16 -3.35 6.71
CA ILE A 149 -22.44 -2.55 7.90
C ILE A 149 -23.93 -2.76 8.14
N ASN A 150 -24.27 -3.94 8.64
CA ASN A 150 -25.53 -4.10 9.35
C ASN A 150 -25.33 -3.42 10.70
N VAL A 151 -26.01 -2.29 10.83
CA VAL A 151 -26.45 -1.61 12.05
C VAL A 151 -26.48 -2.54 13.27
N TYR A 152 -25.51 -2.40 14.17
CA TYR A 152 -25.65 -2.68 15.60
C TYR A 152 -24.64 -1.80 16.37
N ILE A 153 -24.92 -0.51 16.46
CA ILE A 153 -24.54 0.30 17.63
C ILE A 153 -25.85 0.82 18.20
N PHE A 154 -26.53 -0.05 18.92
CA PHE A 154 -27.65 0.33 19.78
C PHE A 154 -27.52 -0.52 21.05
N CYS A 155 -27.49 0.16 22.20
CA CYS A 155 -27.50 -0.37 23.57
C CYS A 155 -26.18 -0.93 24.15
N ALA A 156 -25.29 -0.02 24.59
CA ALA A 156 -24.61 -0.02 25.90
C ALA A 156 -23.46 0.99 25.81
N SER A 157 -23.58 2.25 26.23
CA SER A 157 -23.53 2.64 27.64
C SER A 157 -23.75 4.15 27.74
N LEU A 158 -24.97 4.62 28.01
CA LEU A 158 -25.20 5.96 28.59
C LEU A 158 -26.57 5.93 29.30
N LEU A 159 -26.54 5.55 30.58
CA LEU A 159 -27.35 6.26 31.56
C LEU A 159 -26.67 7.62 31.77
N PHE A 160 -27.52 8.65 31.84
CA PHE A 160 -27.27 10.06 32.14
C PHE A 160 -27.30 11.06 30.98
N ASP A 161 -28.36 11.87 31.09
CA ASP A 161 -28.68 13.20 30.58
C ASP A 161 -29.14 13.37 29.13
N GLU A 162 -30.48 13.43 29.03
CA GLU A 162 -31.26 13.99 27.94
C GLU A 162 -30.81 15.42 27.62
N VAL A 163 -30.22 15.64 26.44
CA VAL A 163 -30.48 16.72 25.45
C VAL A 163 -29.45 16.57 24.33
N GLN A 164 -29.78 15.81 23.27
CA GLN A 164 -29.32 15.95 21.86
C GLN A 164 -29.71 14.71 21.02
N LEU A 165 -30.97 14.30 21.08
CA LEU A 165 -31.44 13.07 20.41
C LEU A 165 -31.87 13.26 18.94
N MET A 166 -31.18 14.13 18.17
CA MET A 166 -31.46 14.31 16.72
C MET A 166 -30.25 14.27 15.79
N ASN A 167 -29.03 14.00 16.28
CA ASN A 167 -27.81 14.00 15.44
C ASN A 167 -27.05 12.66 15.34
N ALA A 168 -27.59 11.56 15.89
CA ALA A 168 -26.84 10.30 16.03
C ALA A 168 -27.30 9.13 15.11
N THR A 169 -28.23 9.36 14.17
CA THR A 169 -28.72 8.34 13.22
C THR A 169 -28.05 8.37 11.83
N SER A 170 -27.05 9.23 11.62
CA SER A 170 -26.35 9.37 10.31
C SER A 170 -24.94 8.76 10.26
N PHE A 171 -24.57 7.93 11.23
CA PHE A 171 -23.22 7.38 11.34
C PHE A 171 -23.10 5.98 10.72
N PHE A 172 -22.07 5.79 9.89
CA PHE A 172 -21.59 4.54 9.29
C PHE A 172 -22.22 4.02 7.99
N TRP A 173 -22.60 4.90 7.05
CA TRP A 173 -22.43 4.53 5.64
C TRP A 173 -20.97 4.77 5.27
N THR A 174 -20.09 3.78 5.43
CA THR A 174 -18.84 3.79 4.69
C THR A 174 -19.21 3.55 3.22
N CYS A 175 -18.91 4.52 2.36
CA CYS A 175 -18.70 4.18 0.95
C CYS A 175 -17.42 3.33 0.90
N SER A 176 -17.48 2.07 1.31
CA SER A 176 -16.40 1.15 0.98
C SER A 176 -16.52 0.93 -0.52
N ALA A 177 -15.72 1.70 -1.25
CA ALA A 177 -15.56 1.70 -2.70
C ALA A 177 -15.08 0.32 -3.17
N TYR A 178 -15.99 -0.65 -3.22
CA TYR A 178 -15.68 -1.97 -3.70
C TYR A 178 -15.76 -1.97 -5.23
N THR A 179 -14.61 -2.19 -5.87
CA THR A 179 -14.54 -2.49 -7.30
C THR A 179 -14.49 -4.01 -7.43
N PRO A 180 -15.48 -4.66 -8.05
CA PRO A 180 -15.44 -6.09 -8.34
C PRO A 180 -14.17 -6.46 -9.10
N VAL A 181 -13.52 -7.54 -8.68
CA VAL A 181 -12.19 -7.95 -9.18
C VAL A 181 -12.10 -9.46 -9.31
N ILE A 182 -11.40 -9.94 -10.33
CA ILE A 182 -10.98 -11.34 -10.48
C ILE A 182 -9.48 -11.36 -10.24
N LYS A 183 -9.05 -12.07 -9.20
CA LYS A 183 -7.64 -12.28 -8.89
C LYS A 183 -7.22 -13.66 -9.35
N PHE A 184 -6.07 -13.79 -10.00
CA PHE A 184 -5.53 -15.09 -10.42
C PHE A 184 -4.03 -14.99 -10.69
N GLN A 185 -3.38 -16.15 -10.85
CA GLN A 185 -2.04 -16.24 -11.41
C GLN A 185 -2.11 -16.88 -12.79
N MET A 186 -1.34 -16.36 -13.75
CA MET A 186 -1.19 -16.95 -15.08
C MET A 186 0.29 -17.06 -15.42
N ASP A 187 0.76 -18.28 -15.68
CA ASP A 187 2.18 -18.59 -15.82
C ASP A 187 3.02 -18.08 -14.63
N GLY A 188 2.43 -18.01 -13.42
CA GLY A 188 3.06 -17.48 -12.21
C GLY A 188 3.16 -15.95 -12.13
N VAL A 189 2.49 -15.21 -13.01
CA VAL A 189 2.28 -13.75 -12.88
C VAL A 189 0.93 -13.51 -12.21
N LYS A 190 0.92 -12.78 -11.08
CA LYS A 190 -0.31 -12.37 -10.39
C LYS A 190 -1.03 -11.27 -11.17
N ILE A 191 -2.34 -11.42 -11.38
CA ILE A 191 -3.17 -10.51 -12.15
C ILE A 191 -4.42 -10.17 -11.34
N ASP A 192 -4.68 -8.86 -11.22
CA ASP A 192 -5.90 -8.30 -10.65
C ASP A 192 -6.72 -7.68 -11.80
N LEU A 193 -7.79 -8.35 -12.21
CA LEU A 193 -8.57 -7.97 -13.38
C LEU A 193 -9.92 -7.36 -12.95
N ILE A 194 -10.12 -6.09 -13.29
CA ILE A 194 -11.37 -5.34 -13.08
C ILE A 194 -12.07 -5.04 -14.41
N PHE A 195 -13.35 -4.71 -14.34
CA PHE A 195 -14.22 -4.60 -15.52
C PHE A 195 -14.94 -3.26 -15.59
N ALA A 196 -15.00 -2.69 -16.80
CA ALA A 196 -15.92 -1.62 -17.15
C ALA A 196 -16.53 -1.87 -18.53
N ARG A 197 -17.85 -1.76 -18.61
CA ARG A 197 -18.58 -1.79 -19.87
C ARG A 197 -18.73 -0.38 -20.39
N ILE A 198 -18.31 -0.13 -21.62
CA ILE A 198 -18.43 1.19 -22.24
C ILE A 198 -19.56 1.19 -23.27
N ASN A 199 -20.32 2.29 -23.31
CA ASN A 199 -21.48 2.42 -24.21
C ASN A 199 -21.07 2.83 -25.63
N ASN A 200 -19.89 3.44 -25.79
CA ASN A 200 -19.42 3.96 -27.07
C ASN A 200 -18.63 2.89 -27.84
N SER A 201 -19.34 2.06 -28.62
CA SER A 201 -18.74 1.02 -29.46
C SER A 201 -17.78 1.59 -30.51
N GLN A 202 -18.04 2.78 -31.06
CA GLN A 202 -17.16 3.40 -32.06
C GLN A 202 -15.81 3.77 -31.43
N TRP A 203 -15.83 4.40 -30.25
CA TRP A 203 -14.61 4.70 -29.52
C TRP A 203 -13.80 3.43 -29.24
N LEU A 204 -14.48 2.34 -28.84
CA LEU A 204 -13.79 1.06 -28.63
C LEU A 204 -13.16 0.52 -29.92
N ALA A 205 -13.89 0.55 -31.04
CA ALA A 205 -13.39 0.12 -32.33
C ALA A 205 -12.15 0.92 -32.77
N ASP A 206 -12.22 2.25 -32.64
CA ASP A 206 -11.15 3.17 -33.04
C ASP A 206 -9.86 2.97 -32.22
N HIS A 207 -9.96 2.47 -30.99
CA HIS A 207 -8.82 2.29 -30.09
C HIS A 207 -8.33 0.84 -30.04
N ALA A 208 -9.22 -0.15 -30.20
CA ALA A 208 -8.84 -1.55 -30.21
C ALA A 208 -8.06 -1.96 -31.47
N VAL A 209 -8.38 -1.37 -32.63
CA VAL A 209 -7.63 -1.60 -33.88
C VAL A 209 -6.19 -1.07 -33.79
N ARG A 210 -5.94 -0.02 -33.01
CA ARG A 210 -4.60 0.55 -32.79
C ARG A 210 -3.71 -0.27 -31.84
N SER A 211 -4.29 -1.26 -31.15
CA SER A 211 -3.59 -2.17 -30.25
C SER A 211 -3.35 -3.55 -30.87
N ALA A 212 -3.94 -3.86 -32.03
CA ALA A 212 -3.68 -5.09 -32.76
C ALA A 212 -2.34 -5.00 -33.51
N PRO A 213 -1.49 -6.05 -33.45
CA PRO A 213 -0.27 -6.08 -34.25
C PRO A 213 -0.64 -6.14 -35.72
N THR A 214 -0.28 -5.12 -36.50
CA THR A 214 -0.41 -5.15 -37.96
C THR A 214 0.37 -6.34 -38.50
N ALA A 215 -0.34 -7.28 -39.13
CA ALA A 215 0.24 -8.39 -39.86
C ALA A 215 0.94 -7.89 -41.13
N VAL A 216 2.17 -7.38 -40.99
CA VAL A 216 3.10 -7.16 -42.11
C VAL A 216 4.52 -7.45 -41.64
N GLY A 217 5.11 -8.53 -42.17
CA GLY A 217 6.56 -8.73 -42.24
C GLY A 217 7.29 -9.00 -40.93
N GLU A 218 7.56 -10.27 -40.66
CA GLU A 218 8.64 -10.69 -39.76
C GLU A 218 9.97 -10.15 -40.30
N THR A 219 10.53 -9.12 -39.67
CA THR A 219 11.96 -8.82 -39.45
C THR A 219 12.09 -7.35 -39.09
N GLU A 220 11.96 -7.04 -37.79
CA GLU A 220 12.65 -5.95 -37.08
C GLU A 220 11.94 -5.80 -35.72
N GLU A 221 12.56 -6.31 -34.66
CA GLU A 221 12.11 -6.04 -33.30
C GLU A 221 12.27 -4.53 -33.02
N PRO A 222 11.24 -3.84 -32.49
CA PRO A 222 11.36 -2.43 -32.17
C PRO A 222 12.43 -2.25 -31.08
N SER A 223 13.40 -1.39 -31.39
CA SER A 223 14.60 -1.12 -30.60
C SER A 223 14.35 -0.26 -29.34
N SER A 224 13.09 0.00 -28.97
CA SER A 224 12.75 0.74 -27.75
C SER A 224 11.47 0.22 -27.05
N PRO A 225 11.36 0.39 -25.72
CA PRO A 225 10.34 -0.29 -24.91
C PRO A 225 8.93 0.32 -24.95
N ASP A 226 8.70 1.40 -25.70
CA ASP A 226 7.55 2.31 -25.52
C ASP A 226 6.51 2.32 -26.65
N GLU A 227 6.66 1.54 -27.73
CA GLU A 227 5.66 1.51 -28.83
C GLU A 227 4.59 0.43 -28.63
N ILE A 228 3.81 0.55 -27.55
CA ILE A 228 2.39 0.19 -27.59
C ILE A 228 1.68 1.53 -27.65
N THR A 229 1.04 1.86 -28.78
CA THR A 229 0.27 3.10 -28.97
C THR A 229 -0.66 3.31 -27.77
N GLU A 230 -0.35 4.28 -26.91
CA GLU A 230 -1.05 4.47 -25.66
C GLU A 230 -2.49 4.95 -25.92
N VAL A 231 -3.48 4.17 -25.48
CA VAL A 231 -4.89 4.60 -25.53
C VAL A 231 -5.14 5.61 -24.41
N GLU A 232 -5.28 6.88 -24.75
CA GLU A 232 -5.65 7.93 -23.80
C GLU A 232 -7.11 7.74 -23.36
N VAL A 233 -7.33 7.65 -22.04
CA VAL A 233 -8.67 7.53 -21.47
C VAL A 233 -9.07 8.87 -20.85
N ASP A 234 -9.90 9.62 -21.56
CA ASP A 234 -10.33 10.95 -21.12
C ASP A 234 -11.68 10.96 -20.38
N ASP A 235 -12.15 12.15 -19.99
CA ASP A 235 -13.39 12.35 -19.26
C ASP A 235 -14.64 12.04 -20.10
N THR A 236 -14.54 12.04 -21.44
CA THR A 236 -15.68 11.77 -22.34
C THR A 236 -16.12 10.32 -22.23
N LEU A 237 -15.19 9.40 -21.93
CA LEU A 237 -15.51 7.99 -21.73
C LEU A 237 -16.41 7.75 -20.51
N LEU A 238 -16.48 8.69 -19.56
CA LEU A 238 -17.34 8.57 -18.37
C LEU A 238 -18.83 8.70 -18.68
N ILE A 239 -19.20 9.25 -19.84
CA ILE A 239 -20.58 9.54 -20.22
C ILE A 239 -21.39 8.24 -20.34
N GLY A 240 -22.47 8.13 -19.56
CA GLY A 240 -23.37 6.98 -19.58
C GLY A 240 -22.88 5.73 -18.82
N LEU A 241 -21.75 5.80 -18.13
CA LEU A 241 -21.23 4.68 -17.33
C LEU A 241 -21.93 4.55 -15.97
N ASP A 242 -22.07 3.32 -15.50
CA ASP A 242 -22.46 3.02 -14.12
C ASP A 242 -21.34 3.38 -13.13
N GLU A 243 -21.68 3.61 -11.85
CA GLU A 243 -20.69 4.03 -10.85
C GLU A 243 -19.54 3.03 -10.66
N ALA A 244 -19.79 1.73 -10.78
CA ALA A 244 -18.75 0.72 -10.65
C ALA A 244 -17.77 0.80 -11.82
N SER A 245 -18.26 1.01 -13.04
CA SER A 245 -17.44 1.27 -14.22
C SER A 245 -16.63 2.57 -14.11
N ILE A 246 -17.23 3.65 -13.60
CA ILE A 246 -16.50 4.91 -13.35
C ILE A 246 -15.35 4.67 -12.35
N ARG A 247 -15.61 3.94 -11.26
CA ARG A 247 -14.57 3.57 -10.29
C ARG A 247 -13.47 2.72 -10.93
N SER A 248 -13.83 1.72 -11.73
CA SER A 248 -12.86 0.86 -12.42
C SER A 248 -11.93 1.64 -13.35
N ILE A 249 -12.49 2.57 -14.14
CA ILE A 249 -11.74 3.36 -15.12
C ILE A 249 -10.81 4.38 -14.46
N ASN A 250 -11.18 4.91 -13.29
CA ASN A 250 -10.38 5.93 -12.60
C ASN A 250 -8.95 5.46 -12.27
N GLY A 251 -8.71 4.16 -12.06
CA GLY A 251 -7.36 3.63 -11.85
C GLY A 251 -6.42 3.92 -13.03
N VAL A 252 -6.89 3.64 -14.25
CA VAL A 252 -6.15 3.92 -15.50
C VAL A 252 -5.97 5.41 -15.69
N ARG A 253 -7.04 6.19 -15.55
CA ARG A 253 -7.01 7.66 -15.75
C ARG A 253 -6.03 8.34 -14.81
N VAL A 254 -6.00 7.95 -13.53
CA VAL A 254 -5.06 8.50 -12.56
C VAL A 254 -3.62 8.16 -12.95
N ALA A 255 -3.33 6.92 -13.33
CA ALA A 255 -1.98 6.53 -13.75
C ALA A 255 -1.52 7.33 -15.00
N GLN A 256 -2.37 7.43 -16.02
CA GLN A 256 -2.10 8.23 -17.23
C GLN A 256 -1.87 9.70 -16.88
N TYR A 257 -2.71 10.27 -16.02
CA TYR A 257 -2.56 11.64 -15.57
C TYR A 257 -1.24 11.87 -14.83
N LEU A 258 -0.81 10.95 -13.96
CA LEU A 258 0.45 11.08 -13.25
C LEU A 258 1.64 11.08 -14.21
N LEU A 259 1.63 10.20 -15.21
CA LEU A 259 2.68 10.13 -16.23
C LEU A 259 2.66 11.37 -17.12
N SER A 260 1.49 11.78 -17.62
CA SER A 260 1.34 12.97 -18.46
C SER A 260 1.60 14.27 -17.71
N SER A 261 1.54 14.26 -16.37
CA SER A 261 1.85 15.40 -15.50
C SER A 261 3.34 15.69 -15.38
N LEU A 262 4.20 14.71 -15.70
CA LEU A 262 5.63 14.91 -15.81
C LEU A 262 5.93 15.63 -17.14
N GLY A 263 7.11 16.24 -17.24
CA GLY A 263 7.60 16.92 -18.43
C GLY A 263 8.00 15.92 -19.53
N PRO A 264 8.32 16.42 -20.74
CA PRO A 264 8.70 15.56 -21.87
C PRO A 264 10.09 14.93 -21.71
N ASP A 265 10.90 15.36 -20.74
CA ASP A 265 12.24 14.80 -20.49
C ASP A 265 12.14 13.39 -19.89
N PRO A 266 12.64 12.34 -20.60
CA PRO A 266 12.63 10.97 -20.08
C PRO A 266 13.37 10.82 -18.74
N THR A 267 14.35 11.68 -18.47
CA THR A 267 15.11 11.69 -17.22
C THR A 267 14.22 11.99 -16.02
N GLN A 268 13.22 12.85 -16.19
CA GLN A 268 12.29 13.20 -15.12
C GLN A 268 11.41 12.01 -14.74
N LEU A 269 10.98 11.22 -15.73
CA LEU A 269 10.20 10.00 -15.48
C LEU A 269 11.03 8.97 -14.72
N GLU A 270 12.30 8.77 -15.09
CA GLU A 270 13.20 7.87 -14.37
C GLU A 270 13.50 8.36 -12.95
N ASN A 271 13.67 9.68 -12.77
CA ASN A 271 13.84 10.27 -11.45
C ASN A 271 12.59 10.08 -10.56
N PHE A 272 11.40 10.25 -11.13
CA PHE A 272 10.12 9.95 -10.47
C PHE A 272 10.04 8.47 -10.06
N ARG A 273 10.34 7.55 -10.98
CA ARG A 273 10.28 6.11 -10.74
C ARG A 273 11.23 5.66 -9.64
N LEU A 274 12.50 6.10 -9.66
CA LEU A 274 13.47 5.75 -8.61
C LEU A 274 13.08 6.34 -7.25
N THR A 275 12.64 7.59 -7.22
CA THR A 275 12.16 8.25 -5.98
C THR A 275 10.94 7.53 -5.41
N LEU A 276 9.98 7.15 -6.26
CA LEU A 276 8.77 6.46 -5.84
C LEU A 276 9.06 5.06 -5.30
N ARG A 277 9.98 4.30 -5.92
CA ARG A 277 10.45 3.01 -5.38
C ARG A 277 11.02 3.16 -3.97
N ALA A 278 11.92 4.13 -3.78
CA ALA A 278 12.52 4.40 -2.48
C ALA A 278 11.46 4.82 -1.43
N VAL A 279 10.53 5.72 -1.78
CA VAL A 279 9.45 6.12 -0.84
C VAL A 279 8.54 4.94 -0.49
N LYS A 280 8.15 4.11 -1.47
CA LYS A 280 7.32 2.93 -1.22
C LYS A 280 8.02 1.93 -0.29
N GLU A 281 9.31 1.67 -0.52
CA GLU A 281 10.08 0.77 0.32
C GLU A 281 10.24 1.32 1.73
N TRP A 282 10.63 2.60 1.86
CA TRP A 282 10.67 3.29 3.15
C TRP A 282 9.33 3.16 3.89
N ALA A 283 8.20 3.41 3.22
CA ALA A 283 6.89 3.28 3.84
C ALA A 283 6.58 1.85 4.28
N ARG A 284 6.97 0.83 3.48
CA ARG A 284 6.73 -0.59 3.78
C ARG A 284 7.51 -1.05 5.01
N VAL A 285 8.82 -0.83 5.04
CA VAL A 285 9.70 -1.28 6.14
C VAL A 285 9.43 -0.54 7.46
N HIS A 286 8.78 0.62 7.40
CA HIS A 286 8.37 1.40 8.57
C HIS A 286 6.93 1.14 9.02
N GLY A 287 6.21 0.21 8.38
CA GLY A 287 4.83 -0.13 8.71
C GLY A 287 3.85 1.03 8.46
N LEU A 288 4.01 1.72 7.32
CA LEU A 288 3.22 2.89 6.88
C LEU A 288 2.50 2.64 5.55
N TYR A 289 2.53 1.42 5.01
CA TYR A 289 2.01 1.07 3.70
C TYR A 289 0.76 0.18 3.81
N SER A 290 -0.42 0.77 4.01
CA SER A 290 -1.72 0.08 3.87
C SER A 290 -2.89 1.06 3.97
N ASN A 291 -3.61 1.26 2.87
CA ASN A 291 -4.84 2.07 2.89
C ASN A 291 -5.96 1.42 3.71
N ALA A 292 -6.02 0.08 3.77
CA ALA A 292 -7.00 -0.65 4.55
C ALA A 292 -6.85 -0.40 6.06
N LEU A 293 -5.61 -0.24 6.53
CA LEU A 293 -5.27 0.03 7.93
C LEU A 293 -5.21 1.52 8.29
N GLY A 294 -5.57 2.39 7.35
CA GLY A 294 -5.64 3.84 7.56
C GLY A 294 -4.32 4.58 7.31
N PHE A 295 -3.36 3.93 6.67
CA PHE A 295 -2.16 4.59 6.15
C PHE A 295 -2.29 4.84 4.66
N LEU A 296 -1.17 5.06 3.98
CA LEU A 296 -1.13 5.37 2.56
C LEU A 296 -0.86 4.11 1.73
N GLY A 297 -1.61 3.94 0.64
CA GLY A 297 -1.38 2.94 -0.39
C GLY A 297 -0.58 3.49 -1.58
N GLY A 298 -0.34 2.64 -2.59
CA GLY A 298 0.55 2.95 -3.72
C GLY A 298 0.19 4.23 -4.48
N VAL A 299 -1.10 4.47 -4.74
CA VAL A 299 -1.56 5.68 -5.45
C VAL A 299 -1.34 6.94 -4.64
N ASN A 300 -1.48 6.89 -3.30
CA ASN A 300 -1.24 8.05 -2.45
C ASN A 300 0.23 8.46 -2.54
N TRP A 301 1.14 7.50 -2.37
CA TRP A 301 2.58 7.73 -2.49
C TRP A 301 2.96 8.26 -3.88
N ALA A 302 2.37 7.70 -4.94
CA ALA A 302 2.61 8.16 -6.32
C ALA A 302 2.17 9.61 -6.53
N ILE A 303 1.01 10.02 -6.00
CA ILE A 303 0.53 11.41 -6.05
C ILE A 303 1.48 12.35 -5.31
N LEU A 304 1.91 11.99 -4.09
CA LEU A 304 2.81 12.82 -3.29
C LEU A 304 4.18 12.99 -3.97
N VAL A 305 4.74 11.91 -4.54
CA VAL A 305 6.03 11.97 -5.26
C VAL A 305 5.88 12.76 -6.57
N CYS A 306 4.81 12.56 -7.34
CA CYS A 306 4.54 13.32 -8.55
C CYS A 306 4.44 14.83 -8.26
N TRP A 307 3.77 15.20 -7.17
CA TRP A 307 3.69 16.59 -6.71
C TRP A 307 5.08 17.20 -6.44
N ILE A 308 5.98 16.43 -5.82
CA ILE A 308 7.37 16.87 -5.59
C ILE A 308 8.14 17.01 -6.91
N CYS A 309 8.00 16.06 -7.83
CA CYS A 309 8.63 16.14 -9.15
C CYS A 309 8.15 17.36 -9.95
N GLN A 310 6.86 17.71 -9.90
CA GLN A 310 6.33 18.92 -10.56
C GLN A 310 6.95 20.21 -10.02
N LYS A 311 7.28 20.25 -8.72
CA LYS A 311 7.88 21.44 -8.09
C LYS A 311 9.40 21.51 -8.24
N ASN A 312 10.04 20.41 -8.64
CA ASN A 312 11.49 20.29 -8.77
C ASN A 312 11.81 19.50 -10.05
N PRO A 313 11.52 20.04 -11.25
CA PRO A 313 11.58 19.29 -12.50
C PRO A 313 12.98 18.78 -12.84
N ASP A 314 14.01 19.57 -12.52
CA ASP A 314 15.42 19.26 -12.82
C ASP A 314 16.13 18.50 -11.69
N ALA A 315 15.44 18.23 -10.58
CA ALA A 315 16.06 17.62 -9.40
C ALA A 315 16.27 16.11 -9.57
N LYS A 316 17.44 15.65 -9.12
CA LYS A 316 17.79 14.22 -9.06
C LYS A 316 17.16 13.53 -7.85
N PRO A 317 17.06 12.18 -7.83
CA PRO A 317 16.39 11.43 -6.76
C PRO A 317 16.84 11.73 -5.32
N PRO A 318 18.14 11.96 -5.02
CA PRO A 318 18.57 12.38 -3.68
C PRO A 318 17.92 13.69 -3.22
N GLU A 319 17.82 14.67 -4.12
CA GLU A 319 17.18 15.94 -3.82
C GLU A 319 15.66 15.81 -3.74
N LEU A 320 15.04 15.02 -4.63
CA LEU A 320 13.61 14.72 -4.59
C LEU A 320 13.21 14.06 -3.27
N LEU A 321 13.96 13.07 -2.78
CA LEU A 321 13.71 12.43 -1.47
C LEU A 321 13.82 13.43 -0.32
N ARG A 322 14.88 14.25 -0.30
CA ARG A 322 15.04 15.29 0.72
C ARG A 322 13.90 16.30 0.69
N ALA A 323 13.50 16.75 -0.51
CA ALA A 323 12.40 17.68 -0.70
C ALA A 323 11.06 17.06 -0.26
N PHE A 324 10.83 15.78 -0.56
CA PHE A 324 9.66 15.01 -0.16
C PHE A 324 9.50 14.99 1.36
N PHE A 325 10.51 14.48 2.08
CA PHE A 325 10.42 14.33 3.54
C PHE A 325 10.39 15.68 4.26
N LYS A 326 11.16 16.68 3.79
CA LYS A 326 11.10 18.04 4.32
C LYS A 326 9.71 18.66 4.14
N ARG A 327 9.11 18.49 2.97
CA ARG A 327 7.80 19.07 2.66
C ARG A 327 6.70 18.44 3.51
N PHE A 328 6.61 17.11 3.53
CA PHE A 328 5.50 16.43 4.19
C PHE A 328 5.64 16.34 5.72
N SER A 329 6.85 16.51 6.27
CA SER A 329 7.04 16.70 7.72
C SER A 329 6.57 18.06 8.25
N THR A 330 6.43 19.06 7.37
CA THR A 330 6.01 20.43 7.73
C THR A 330 4.72 20.86 7.04
N TRP A 331 4.03 19.91 6.41
CA TRP A 331 2.79 20.19 5.70
C TRP A 331 1.67 20.54 6.68
N ASN A 332 0.96 21.63 6.40
CA ASN A 332 -0.13 22.11 7.25
C ASN A 332 -1.43 21.34 6.98
N TRP A 333 -1.51 20.10 7.43
CA TRP A 333 -2.73 19.29 7.38
C TRP A 333 -3.88 20.00 8.14
N PRO A 334 -5.13 19.99 7.64
CA PRO A 334 -5.67 19.19 6.54
C PRO A 334 -5.65 19.89 5.17
N THR A 335 -4.73 20.82 4.90
CA THR A 335 -4.61 21.44 3.56
C THR A 335 -4.42 20.34 2.50
N PRO A 336 -5.23 20.29 1.41
CA PRO A 336 -5.18 19.18 0.46
C PRO A 336 -3.97 19.23 -0.45
N VAL A 337 -3.38 18.07 -0.73
CA VAL A 337 -2.37 17.92 -1.79
C VAL A 337 -3.10 17.73 -3.12
N ARG A 338 -2.83 18.63 -4.07
CA ARG A 338 -3.38 18.61 -5.43
C ARG A 338 -2.26 18.76 -6.45
N ILE A 339 -2.23 17.86 -7.42
CA ILE A 339 -1.37 17.98 -8.61
C ILE A 339 -1.94 19.08 -9.50
N ALA A 340 -1.06 19.90 -10.10
CA ALA A 340 -1.50 20.98 -10.98
C ALA A 340 -2.18 20.42 -12.25
N LYS A 341 -3.26 21.07 -12.69
CA LYS A 341 -3.97 20.74 -13.93
C LYS A 341 -3.25 21.29 -15.16
N LYS A 342 -2.95 20.43 -16.14
CA LYS A 342 -2.50 20.86 -17.48
C LYS A 342 -3.67 21.36 -18.34
N HIS A 343 -4.88 20.81 -18.14
CA HIS A 343 -6.10 21.24 -18.83
C HIS A 343 -7.28 21.36 -17.87
N ASN A 344 -8.05 22.45 -18.00
CA ASN A 344 -9.37 22.58 -17.38
C ASN A 344 -10.36 21.77 -18.24
N ILE A 345 -10.49 20.48 -17.96
CA ILE A 345 -11.59 19.72 -18.54
C ILE A 345 -12.86 20.21 -17.84
N SER A 346 -13.72 20.87 -18.61
CA SER A 346 -15.06 21.26 -18.19
C SER A 346 -15.79 19.99 -17.76
N SER A 347 -16.20 19.94 -16.50
CA SER A 347 -16.98 18.83 -15.96
C SER A 347 -18.32 18.76 -16.70
N MET A 348 -18.41 17.92 -17.74
CA MET A 348 -19.62 17.73 -18.55
C MET A 348 -20.73 16.94 -17.82
N ARG A 349 -20.46 16.47 -16.59
CA ARG A 349 -21.38 15.64 -15.78
C ARG A 349 -21.63 16.31 -14.42
N HIS A 350 -22.78 16.96 -14.27
CA HIS A 350 -23.19 17.59 -13.01
C HIS A 350 -23.66 16.58 -11.94
N ASP A 351 -23.92 15.34 -12.34
CA ASP A 351 -24.41 14.25 -11.48
C ASP A 351 -23.30 13.53 -10.71
N LEU A 352 -22.03 13.72 -11.08
CA LEU A 352 -20.89 13.14 -10.37
C LEU A 352 -20.33 14.12 -9.33
N THR A 353 -20.35 13.71 -8.06
CA THR A 353 -19.81 14.51 -6.96
C THR A 353 -18.30 14.36 -6.87
N ALA A 354 -17.58 15.47 -6.95
CA ALA A 354 -16.17 15.54 -6.61
C ALA A 354 -15.98 15.89 -5.11
N TRP A 355 -14.80 15.61 -4.58
CA TRP A 355 -14.40 15.96 -3.22
C TRP A 355 -14.51 17.47 -3.00
N ASP A 356 -15.36 17.85 -2.04
CA ASP A 356 -15.73 19.23 -1.76
C ASP A 356 -15.85 19.47 -0.25
N PRO A 357 -14.77 19.87 0.44
CA PRO A 357 -14.79 20.08 1.88
C PRO A 357 -15.61 21.31 2.31
N ILE A 358 -16.03 22.17 1.36
CA ILE A 358 -16.82 23.37 1.68
C ILE A 358 -18.28 22.96 1.86
N ASN A 359 -18.81 22.16 0.93
CA ASN A 359 -20.23 21.80 0.91
C ASN A 359 -20.52 20.40 1.49
N ASN A 360 -19.51 19.52 1.60
CA ASN A 360 -19.67 18.18 2.14
C ASN A 360 -18.99 18.05 3.53
N PHE A 361 -19.81 17.91 4.57
CA PHE A 361 -19.33 17.77 5.96
C PHE A 361 -18.45 16.53 6.18
N ARG A 362 -18.64 15.45 5.42
CA ARG A 362 -17.75 14.28 5.51
C ARG A 362 -16.38 14.62 4.94
N ASP A 363 -16.35 15.36 3.84
CA ASP A 363 -15.11 15.79 3.20
C ASP A 363 -14.32 16.75 4.08
N ALA A 364 -15.03 17.65 4.77
CA ALA A 364 -14.47 18.61 5.73
C ALA A 364 -13.74 17.96 6.92
N LYS A 365 -14.08 16.72 7.26
CA LYS A 365 -13.47 15.97 8.37
C LYS A 365 -12.18 15.23 8.00
N HIS A 366 -11.79 15.21 6.73
CA HIS A 366 -10.59 14.48 6.33
C HIS A 366 -9.32 15.12 6.88
N LEU A 367 -8.48 14.31 7.53
CA LEU A 367 -7.29 14.78 8.23
C LEU A 367 -6.08 14.96 7.31
N MET A 368 -5.91 14.09 6.33
CA MET A 368 -4.76 14.10 5.42
C MET A 368 -5.22 13.99 3.95
N PRO A 369 -5.91 14.99 3.38
CA PRO A 369 -6.49 14.85 2.04
C PRO A 369 -5.43 14.84 0.92
N ILE A 370 -5.36 13.72 0.19
CA ILE A 370 -4.54 13.53 -1.01
C ILE A 370 -5.48 13.29 -2.18
N ILE A 371 -5.62 14.29 -3.06
CA ILE A 371 -6.72 14.31 -4.02
C ILE A 371 -6.29 13.69 -5.34
N THR A 372 -7.09 12.75 -5.85
CA THR A 372 -6.89 12.19 -7.19
C THR A 372 -7.06 13.28 -8.25
N PRO A 373 -6.20 13.32 -9.27
CA PRO A 373 -6.20 14.44 -10.22
C PRO A 373 -7.36 14.43 -11.22
N CYS A 374 -7.88 13.24 -11.55
CA CYS A 374 -8.94 13.06 -12.54
C CYS A 374 -10.32 13.40 -11.97
N PHE A 375 -11.25 13.84 -12.82
CA PHE A 375 -12.65 14.03 -12.44
C PHE A 375 -13.43 12.70 -12.46
N PRO A 376 -14.36 12.41 -11.52
CA PRO A 376 -14.59 13.17 -10.29
C PRO A 376 -13.41 12.96 -9.33
N SER A 377 -12.84 14.09 -8.88
CA SER A 377 -11.69 14.05 -7.97
C SER A 377 -12.14 13.56 -6.61
N MET A 378 -11.37 12.67 -6.00
CA MET A 378 -11.70 12.03 -4.73
C MET A 378 -10.53 12.16 -3.76
N ASN A 379 -10.80 12.21 -2.45
CA ASN A 379 -9.75 12.02 -1.47
C ASN A 379 -9.34 10.55 -1.43
N SER A 380 -8.12 10.25 -1.88
CA SER A 380 -7.58 8.88 -1.92
C SER A 380 -7.10 8.36 -0.56
N SER A 381 -6.97 9.23 0.45
CA SER A 381 -6.46 8.93 1.79
C SER A 381 -7.52 9.22 2.87
N TYR A 382 -8.80 9.06 2.54
CA TYR A 382 -9.93 9.26 3.45
C TYR A 382 -9.89 8.36 4.70
N ASN A 383 -9.11 7.28 4.65
CA ASN A 383 -8.97 6.33 5.76
C ASN A 383 -7.99 6.77 6.85
N VAL A 384 -7.21 7.83 6.62
CA VAL A 384 -6.20 8.32 7.57
C VAL A 384 -6.87 8.92 8.80
N GLY A 385 -6.68 8.28 9.94
CA GLY A 385 -7.09 8.75 11.26
C GLY A 385 -5.97 9.53 11.96
N GLU A 386 -6.29 10.12 13.12
CA GLU A 386 -5.30 10.81 13.96
C GLU A 386 -4.08 9.96 14.34
N PRO A 387 -4.23 8.67 14.78
CA PRO A 387 -3.07 7.88 15.18
C PRO A 387 -2.14 7.60 13.99
N GLN A 388 -2.70 7.38 12.80
CA GLN A 388 -1.93 7.19 11.57
C GLN A 388 -1.25 8.48 11.11
N LEU A 389 -1.94 9.62 11.11
CA LEU A 389 -1.37 10.91 10.74
C LEU A 389 -0.22 11.30 11.67
N ARG A 390 -0.37 11.09 12.98
CA ARG A 390 0.68 11.30 13.98
C ARG A 390 1.94 10.50 13.63
N ARG A 391 1.77 9.19 13.40
CA ARG A 391 2.88 8.30 13.04
C ARG A 391 3.53 8.69 11.70
N LEU A 392 2.73 9.06 10.69
CA LEU A 392 3.26 9.53 9.41
C LEU A 392 4.12 10.79 9.58
N ASN A 393 3.68 11.77 10.39
CA ASN A 393 4.45 12.99 10.64
C ASN A 393 5.76 12.71 11.40
N ASP A 394 5.72 11.87 12.45
CA ASP A 394 6.92 11.47 13.20
C ASP A 394 7.95 10.81 12.26
N GLU A 395 7.49 9.91 11.38
CA GLU A 395 8.33 9.20 10.43
C GLU A 395 8.84 10.10 9.29
N PHE A 396 8.04 11.03 8.77
CA PHE A 396 8.51 12.04 7.82
C PHE A 396 9.62 12.91 8.42
N ALA A 397 9.49 13.34 9.68
CA ALA A 397 10.49 14.14 10.36
C ALA A 397 11.80 13.36 10.56
N ARG A 398 11.70 12.08 10.97
CA ARG A 398 12.85 11.19 11.11
C ARG A 398 13.56 10.97 9.77
N ALA A 399 12.81 10.63 8.72
CA ALA A 399 13.35 10.41 7.38
C ALA A 399 14.01 11.68 6.79
N ASN A 400 13.43 12.86 7.02
CA ASN A 400 14.04 14.13 6.62
C ASN A 400 15.44 14.31 7.23
N LYS A 401 15.60 14.02 8.53
CA LYS A 401 16.92 14.08 9.18
C LYS A 401 17.91 13.10 8.56
N LEU A 402 17.48 11.86 8.31
CA LEU A 402 18.32 10.83 7.70
C LEU A 402 18.76 11.22 6.28
N CYS A 403 17.84 11.69 5.43
CA CYS A 403 18.19 12.16 4.08
C CYS A 403 19.20 13.32 4.12
N ASN A 404 19.08 14.25 5.07
CA ASN A 404 20.06 15.32 5.24
C ASN A 404 21.44 14.77 5.64
N ASP A 405 21.50 13.79 6.55
CA ASP A 405 22.75 13.17 6.95
C ASP A 405 23.41 12.39 5.80
N VAL A 406 22.63 11.71 4.95
CA VAL A 406 23.12 11.05 3.73
C VAL A 406 23.65 12.06 2.71
N CYS A 407 22.91 13.14 2.42
CA CYS A 407 23.37 14.19 1.50
C CYS A 407 24.65 14.92 1.98
N LEU A 408 24.90 14.94 3.30
CA LEU A 408 26.11 15.47 3.92
C LEU A 408 27.26 14.44 4.04
N GLY A 409 27.07 13.23 3.51
CA GLY A 409 28.06 12.15 3.55
C GLY A 409 28.32 11.57 4.94
N LYS A 410 27.36 11.68 5.87
CA LYS A 410 27.49 11.12 7.23
C LYS A 410 26.99 9.67 7.33
N LYS A 411 26.11 9.26 6.42
CA LYS A 411 25.44 7.94 6.37
C LYS A 411 25.24 7.51 4.92
N THR A 412 24.96 6.23 4.68
CA THR A 412 24.52 5.67 3.39
C THR A 412 23.00 5.58 3.32
N TRP A 413 22.44 5.23 2.16
CA TRP A 413 20.99 5.13 1.98
C TRP A 413 20.34 3.99 2.78
N ASP A 414 21.09 2.97 3.18
CA ASP A 414 20.59 1.81 3.94
C ASP A 414 19.83 2.23 5.20
N VAL A 415 20.31 3.28 5.88
CA VAL A 415 19.70 3.82 7.11
C VAL A 415 18.27 4.33 6.93
N LEU A 416 17.85 4.64 5.69
CA LEU A 416 16.48 5.03 5.37
C LEU A 416 15.57 3.79 5.27
N PHE A 417 16.13 2.62 4.99
CA PHE A 417 15.40 1.37 4.77
C PHE A 417 15.56 0.36 5.92
N GLU A 418 16.43 0.63 6.88
CA GLU A 418 16.46 -0.06 8.17
C GLU A 418 15.10 0.04 8.86
N GLY A 419 14.63 -1.08 9.44
CA GLY A 419 13.36 -1.12 10.16
C GLY A 419 13.28 -0.04 11.24
N SER A 420 12.08 0.52 11.43
CA SER A 420 11.86 1.53 12.48
C SER A 420 12.20 0.98 13.86
N SER A 421 12.58 1.85 14.80
CA SER A 421 12.68 1.51 16.23
C SER A 421 11.32 1.21 16.89
N PHE A 422 10.27 0.93 16.12
CA PHE A 422 8.92 0.74 16.62
C PHE A 422 8.85 -0.34 17.71
N PHE A 423 9.36 -1.55 17.45
CA PHE A 423 9.31 -2.64 18.45
C PHE A 423 10.31 -2.44 19.61
N THR A 424 11.21 -1.45 19.51
CA THR A 424 12.23 -1.16 20.53
C THR A 424 11.96 0.12 21.34
N GLN A 425 11.02 0.97 20.92
CA GLN A 425 10.80 2.29 21.52
C GLN A 425 9.55 2.39 22.41
N HIS A 426 8.68 1.38 22.41
CA HIS A 426 7.48 1.35 23.26
C HIS A 426 7.57 0.20 24.27
N ALA A 427 7.01 0.43 25.46
CA ALA A 427 7.01 -0.54 26.55
C ALA A 427 5.89 -1.59 26.42
N THR A 428 4.75 -1.20 25.83
CA THR A 428 3.52 -2.01 25.78
C THR A 428 2.91 -1.97 24.37
N TYR A 429 2.41 -3.12 23.93
CA TYR A 429 1.77 -3.31 22.65
C TYR A 429 0.48 -4.11 22.84
N LEU A 430 -0.51 -3.85 21.99
CA LEU A 430 -1.64 -4.73 21.76
C LEU A 430 -1.32 -5.60 20.54
N GLN A 431 -1.27 -6.91 20.74
CA GLN A 431 -1.17 -7.92 19.70
C GLN A 431 -2.57 -8.38 19.33
N VAL A 432 -2.88 -8.33 18.03
CA VAL A 432 -4.09 -8.92 17.44
C VAL A 432 -3.66 -10.17 16.70
N THR A 433 -4.14 -11.33 17.12
CA THR A 433 -3.83 -12.62 16.50
C THR A 433 -5.08 -13.12 15.77
N ILE A 434 -5.01 -13.28 14.46
CA ILE A 434 -6.07 -13.84 13.62
C ILE A 434 -5.61 -15.24 13.21
N SER A 435 -6.45 -16.26 13.38
CA SER A 435 -6.09 -17.61 13.01
C SER A 435 -7.22 -18.41 12.38
N SER A 436 -6.86 -19.46 11.64
CA SER A 436 -7.79 -20.47 11.16
C SER A 436 -7.08 -21.78 10.84
N THR A 437 -7.75 -22.92 11.00
CA THR A 437 -7.20 -24.26 10.69
C THR A 437 -7.29 -24.66 9.21
N ASN A 438 -7.90 -23.81 8.38
CA ASN A 438 -8.06 -24.02 6.94
C ASN A 438 -7.68 -22.74 6.17
N GLU A 439 -7.04 -22.89 5.01
CA GLU A 439 -6.53 -21.76 4.23
C GLU A 439 -7.63 -20.86 3.65
N ASP A 440 -8.67 -21.45 3.06
CA ASP A 440 -9.77 -20.69 2.44
C ASP A 440 -10.56 -19.93 3.51
N ASP A 441 -10.82 -20.60 4.64
CA ASP A 441 -11.41 -19.99 5.84
C ASP A 441 -10.53 -18.85 6.36
N PHE A 442 -9.21 -19.09 6.48
CA PHE A 442 -8.25 -18.10 6.96
C PHE A 442 -8.28 -16.86 6.08
N ARG A 443 -8.26 -17.03 4.76
CA ARG A 443 -8.23 -15.93 3.80
C ARG A 443 -9.47 -15.05 3.91
N ALA A 444 -10.64 -15.66 3.99
CA ALA A 444 -11.91 -14.94 4.11
C ALA A 444 -12.01 -14.24 5.48
N TRP A 445 -11.63 -14.94 6.55
CA TRP A 445 -11.62 -14.42 7.93
C TRP A 445 -10.62 -13.28 8.13
N PHE A 446 -9.38 -13.46 7.68
CA PHE A 446 -8.33 -12.46 7.66
C PHE A 446 -8.80 -11.20 6.94
N GLY A 447 -9.36 -11.36 5.73
CA GLY A 447 -9.85 -10.23 4.94
C GLY A 447 -10.98 -9.45 5.61
N LEU A 448 -11.84 -10.11 6.41
CA LEU A 448 -12.84 -9.43 7.24
C LEU A 448 -12.17 -8.68 8.39
N CYS A 449 -11.33 -9.37 9.16
CA CYS A 449 -10.66 -8.82 10.34
C CYS A 449 -9.81 -7.59 9.98
N GLU A 450 -8.98 -7.70 8.94
CA GLU A 450 -8.18 -6.59 8.39
C GLU A 450 -9.04 -5.36 8.08
N ALA A 451 -10.20 -5.55 7.45
CA ALA A 451 -11.12 -4.47 7.11
C ALA A 451 -11.75 -3.80 8.35
N ARG A 452 -11.70 -4.44 9.53
CA ARG A 452 -12.28 -3.95 10.78
C ARG A 452 -11.25 -3.43 11.78
N ILE A 453 -9.96 -3.77 11.67
CA ILE A 453 -8.91 -3.34 12.62
C ILE A 453 -8.92 -1.84 12.88
N ARG A 454 -9.27 -1.01 11.89
CA ARG A 454 -9.38 0.45 12.10
C ARG A 454 -10.39 0.85 13.16
N LEU A 455 -11.47 0.09 13.35
CA LEU A 455 -12.44 0.34 14.41
C LEU A 455 -11.80 0.17 15.80
N LEU A 456 -10.97 -0.87 15.96
CA LEU A 456 -10.19 -1.08 17.18
C LEU A 456 -9.21 0.07 17.42
N ILE A 457 -8.45 0.47 16.38
CA ILE A 457 -7.48 1.58 16.49
C ILE A 457 -8.17 2.88 16.93
N VAL A 458 -9.33 3.20 16.35
CA VAL A 458 -10.09 4.41 16.70
C VAL A 458 -10.63 4.32 18.13
N GLY A 459 -11.14 3.17 18.56
CA GLY A 459 -11.63 2.99 19.92
C GLY A 459 -10.54 3.13 20.99
N LEU A 460 -9.30 2.71 20.68
CA LEU A 460 -8.15 2.86 21.58
C LEU A 460 -7.82 4.33 21.87
N GLU A 461 -8.03 5.25 20.92
CA GLU A 461 -7.79 6.69 21.12
C GLU A 461 -8.99 7.45 21.71
N SER A 462 -10.01 6.75 22.22
CA SER A 462 -11.11 7.43 22.92
C SER A 462 -10.56 8.27 24.10
N PRO A 463 -10.96 9.55 24.24
CA PRO A 463 -10.48 10.43 25.30
C PRO A 463 -10.65 9.86 26.71
N ALA A 464 -11.63 8.97 26.90
CA ALA A 464 -11.90 8.32 28.18
C ALA A 464 -10.78 7.36 28.65
N HIS A 465 -10.00 6.78 27.74
CA HIS A 465 -8.97 5.79 28.09
C HIS A 465 -7.62 6.41 28.41
N GLY A 466 -7.35 7.65 27.96
CA GLY A 466 -6.01 8.26 28.10
C GLY A 466 -4.91 7.49 27.35
N VAL A 467 -5.27 6.74 26.30
CA VAL A 467 -4.36 5.91 25.49
C VAL A 467 -4.12 6.58 24.14
N ARG A 468 -2.86 6.55 23.69
CA ARG A 468 -2.48 6.87 22.31
C ARG A 468 -2.01 5.60 21.61
N ALA A 469 -2.64 5.32 20.48
CA ALA A 469 -2.35 4.14 19.67
C ALA A 469 -1.34 4.47 18.56
N TYR A 470 -0.41 3.55 18.32
CA TYR A 470 0.56 3.63 17.22
C TYR A 470 0.53 2.31 16.44
N PRO A 471 -0.36 2.16 15.44
CA PRO A 471 -0.51 0.93 14.66
C PRO A 471 0.67 0.72 13.69
N PHE A 472 1.22 -0.49 13.59
CA PHE A 472 2.25 -0.87 12.61
C PHE A 472 1.60 -1.57 11.42
N ALA A 473 1.53 -0.92 10.26
CA ALA A 473 0.75 -1.37 9.10
C ALA A 473 1.37 -2.56 8.34
N LYS A 474 1.67 -3.64 9.04
CA LYS A 474 2.13 -4.92 8.52
C LYS A 474 1.49 -6.03 9.34
N PHE A 475 0.94 -7.03 8.65
CA PHE A 475 0.61 -8.30 9.28
C PHE A 475 1.79 -9.26 9.13
N PHE A 476 2.14 -9.91 10.23
CA PHE A 476 3.13 -10.98 10.24
C PHE A 476 2.36 -12.28 10.06
N GLN A 477 2.34 -12.79 8.82
CA GLN A 477 1.67 -14.04 8.49
C GLN A 477 2.65 -15.20 8.64
N ARG A 478 2.21 -16.27 9.31
CA ARG A 478 2.93 -17.53 9.43
C ARG A 478 2.06 -18.62 8.81
N ARG A 479 2.67 -19.38 7.91
CA ARG A 479 2.05 -20.58 7.37
C ARG A 479 2.29 -21.73 8.35
N PRO A 480 1.39 -22.72 8.41
CA PRO A 480 1.65 -23.91 9.17
C PRO A 480 2.92 -24.59 8.64
N ASP A 481 3.86 -24.92 9.53
CA ASP A 481 4.93 -25.88 9.22
C ASP A 481 4.31 -27.28 9.04
N ASP A 482 5.06 -28.26 8.52
CA ASP A 482 4.57 -29.65 8.35
C ASP A 482 3.98 -30.28 9.65
N ASN A 483 4.27 -29.70 10.82
CA ASN A 483 3.75 -30.11 12.14
C ASN A 483 2.64 -29.21 12.71
N GLU A 484 2.37 -28.03 12.12
CA GLU A 484 1.30 -27.13 12.55
C GLU A 484 0.12 -27.20 11.57
N SER A 485 -1.10 -27.01 12.06
CA SER A 485 -2.31 -27.00 11.23
C SER A 485 -3.02 -25.64 11.25
N LEU A 486 -2.33 -24.59 11.70
CA LEU A 486 -2.92 -23.28 11.96
C LEU A 486 -2.28 -22.18 11.09
N TYR A 487 -3.10 -21.52 10.28
CA TYR A 487 -2.74 -20.30 9.58
C TYR A 487 -2.90 -19.14 10.56
N ILE A 488 -1.88 -18.30 10.71
CA ILE A 488 -1.87 -17.21 11.70
C ILE A 488 -1.41 -15.90 11.06
N ALA A 489 -2.09 -14.80 11.38
CA ALA A 489 -1.61 -13.44 11.14
C ALA A 489 -1.58 -12.66 12.46
N SER A 490 -0.46 -12.00 12.75
CA SER A 490 -0.31 -11.11 13.91
C SER A 490 -0.20 -9.65 13.48
N PHE A 491 -0.88 -8.75 14.20
CA PHE A 491 -0.83 -7.31 14.00
C PHE A 491 -0.55 -6.60 15.31
N PHE A 492 0.27 -5.55 15.28
CA PHE A 492 0.75 -4.89 16.49
C PHE A 492 0.40 -3.40 16.51
N ILE A 493 -0.13 -2.96 17.65
CA ILE A 493 -0.41 -1.56 17.95
C ILE A 493 0.36 -1.20 19.22
N ALA A 494 1.33 -0.29 19.13
CA ALA A 494 2.01 0.18 20.33
C ALA A 494 1.08 1.13 21.11
N LEU A 495 1.10 1.03 22.43
CA LEU A 495 0.27 1.81 23.33
C LEU A 495 1.14 2.77 24.13
N ARG A 496 0.74 4.04 24.20
CA ARG A 496 1.30 5.02 25.14
C ARG A 496 0.18 5.54 26.03
N PHE A 497 0.39 5.52 27.33
CA PHE A 497 -0.56 5.97 28.33
C PHE A 497 -0.23 7.40 28.73
N ALA A 498 -1.25 8.21 29.02
CA ALA A 498 -1.04 9.55 29.55
C ALA A 498 -0.46 9.49 30.98
N ASP A 499 0.26 10.55 31.36
CA ASP A 499 0.93 10.62 32.64
C ASP A 499 -0.08 10.52 33.81
N GLY A 500 0.25 9.71 34.81
CA GLY A 500 -0.60 9.48 35.99
C GLY A 500 -1.66 8.39 35.83
N LEU A 501 -1.79 7.76 34.66
CA LEU A 501 -2.59 6.53 34.50
C LEU A 501 -1.79 5.30 34.94
N HIS A 502 -2.27 4.64 35.99
CA HIS A 502 -1.67 3.41 36.51
C HIS A 502 -2.38 2.13 36.01
N GLN A 503 -3.66 2.25 35.63
CA GLN A 503 -4.46 1.13 35.12
C GLN A 503 -5.44 1.65 34.07
N VAL A 504 -5.57 0.93 32.96
CA VAL A 504 -6.55 1.20 31.91
C VAL A 504 -7.24 -0.11 31.58
N ASP A 505 -8.56 -0.16 31.76
CA ASP A 505 -9.36 -1.31 31.35
C ASP A 505 -9.76 -1.15 29.88
N LEU A 506 -9.18 -1.99 29.02
CA LEU A 506 -9.52 -2.09 27.60
C LEU A 506 -10.53 -3.22 27.32
N GLY A 507 -10.99 -3.94 28.34
CA GLY A 507 -11.92 -5.06 28.24
C GLY A 507 -13.23 -4.72 27.52
N PRO A 508 -13.92 -3.62 27.88
CA PRO A 508 -15.16 -3.22 27.19
C PRO A 508 -14.93 -2.97 25.69
N LEU A 509 -13.89 -2.22 25.34
CA LEU A 509 -13.52 -1.96 23.94
C LEU A 509 -13.18 -3.25 23.18
N ALA A 510 -12.43 -4.15 23.81
CA ALA A 510 -12.08 -5.44 23.23
C ALA A 510 -13.32 -6.30 22.98
N MET A 511 -14.26 -6.34 23.93
CA MET A 511 -15.51 -7.07 23.80
C MET A 511 -16.38 -6.52 22.68
N ASP A 512 -16.53 -5.19 22.57
CA ASP A 512 -17.29 -4.54 21.50
C ASP A 512 -16.68 -4.87 20.13
N PHE A 513 -15.37 -4.79 20.00
CA PHE A 513 -14.67 -5.13 18.77
C PHE A 513 -14.85 -6.62 18.41
N LEU A 514 -14.65 -7.51 19.38
CA LEU A 514 -14.84 -8.95 19.19
C LEU A 514 -16.27 -9.29 18.79
N GLN A 515 -17.27 -8.62 19.37
CA GLN A 515 -18.67 -8.78 18.99
C GLN A 515 -18.91 -8.37 17.52
N ILE A 516 -18.34 -7.25 17.07
CA ILE A 516 -18.45 -6.81 15.67
C ILE A 516 -17.89 -7.86 14.72
N VAL A 517 -16.68 -8.38 14.99
CA VAL A 517 -16.03 -9.34 14.09
C VAL A 517 -16.71 -10.71 14.15
N ASN A 518 -17.08 -11.19 15.34
CA ASN A 518 -17.74 -12.50 15.53
C ASN A 518 -19.20 -12.52 15.05
N SER A 519 -19.83 -11.36 14.83
CA SER A 519 -21.18 -11.27 14.25
C SER A 519 -21.24 -11.57 12.75
N TRP A 520 -20.09 -11.86 12.11
CA TRP A 520 -20.05 -12.20 10.69
C TRP A 520 -20.79 -13.51 10.38
N ASP A 521 -21.68 -13.46 9.40
CA ASP A 521 -22.56 -14.55 8.99
C ASP A 521 -21.82 -15.81 8.52
N LYS A 522 -20.60 -15.63 7.99
CA LYS A 522 -19.75 -16.73 7.52
C LYS A 522 -18.71 -17.20 8.55
N ARG A 523 -18.84 -16.79 9.81
CA ARG A 523 -17.94 -17.23 10.88
C ARG A 523 -18.08 -18.74 11.11
N LEU A 524 -16.98 -19.47 10.94
CA LEU A 524 -16.91 -20.93 11.16
C LEU A 524 -16.09 -21.24 12.41
N SER A 525 -16.31 -22.39 13.07
CA SER A 525 -15.58 -22.78 14.28
C SER A 525 -14.07 -22.94 14.11
N THR A 526 -13.59 -23.03 12.86
CA THR A 526 -12.17 -23.10 12.48
C THR A 526 -11.45 -21.76 12.66
N MET A 527 -12.17 -20.65 12.67
CA MET A 527 -11.60 -19.30 12.73
C MET A 527 -11.42 -18.84 14.19
N ASP A 528 -10.46 -17.96 14.47
CA ASP A 528 -10.35 -17.28 15.77
C ASP A 528 -9.70 -15.89 15.69
N LEU A 529 -9.98 -15.05 16.68
CA LEU A 529 -9.32 -13.76 16.87
C LEU A 529 -9.05 -13.51 18.36
N ALA A 530 -7.78 -13.32 18.71
CA ALA A 530 -7.32 -13.00 20.06
C ALA A 530 -6.73 -11.59 20.14
N LEU A 531 -6.89 -10.96 21.30
CA LEU A 531 -6.36 -9.64 21.64
C LEU A 531 -5.55 -9.76 22.93
N ASP A 532 -4.24 -9.55 22.84
CA ASP A 532 -3.32 -9.74 23.95
C ASP A 532 -2.48 -8.47 24.19
N VAL A 533 -2.43 -8.01 25.43
CA VAL A 533 -1.50 -6.94 25.82
C VAL A 533 -0.14 -7.57 26.13
N VAL A 534 0.87 -7.20 25.37
CA VAL A 534 2.24 -7.73 25.49
C VAL A 534 3.21 -6.62 25.84
N THR A 535 4.15 -6.92 26.74
CA THR A 535 5.27 -6.03 27.02
C THR A 535 6.33 -6.17 25.94
N GLN A 536 7.15 -5.13 25.77
CA GLN A 536 8.28 -5.15 24.85
C GLN A 536 9.16 -6.40 24.99
N LYS A 537 9.43 -6.84 26.23
CA LYS A 537 10.28 -7.99 26.53
C LYS A 537 9.68 -9.32 26.10
N ASN A 538 8.35 -9.36 25.96
CA ASN A 538 7.58 -10.54 25.59
C ASN A 538 7.08 -10.48 24.14
N LEU A 539 7.59 -9.54 23.34
CA LEU A 539 7.29 -9.52 21.91
C LEU A 539 7.87 -10.77 21.25
N PRO A 540 7.13 -11.42 20.32
CA PRO A 540 7.65 -12.56 19.57
C PRO A 540 8.92 -12.23 18.79
N SER A 541 9.88 -13.15 18.68
CA SER A 541 11.16 -12.91 18.00
C SER A 541 10.99 -12.52 16.52
N PHE A 542 9.98 -13.07 15.85
CA PHE A 542 9.71 -12.84 14.43
C PHE A 542 9.43 -11.38 14.07
N VAL A 543 9.10 -10.51 15.04
CA VAL A 543 8.90 -9.07 14.76
C VAL A 543 10.23 -8.33 14.56
N PHE A 544 11.34 -8.95 14.94
CA PHE A 544 12.71 -8.43 14.81
C PHE A 544 13.50 -9.07 13.67
N GLU A 545 12.93 -10.09 13.02
CA GLU A 545 13.51 -10.72 11.85
C GLU A 545 13.21 -9.86 10.61
N ASP A 546 14.23 -9.63 9.77
CA ASP A 546 14.02 -9.01 8.47
C ASP A 546 13.22 -9.97 7.59
N ASP A 547 12.23 -9.47 6.85
CA ASP A 547 11.45 -10.25 5.86
C ASP A 547 12.37 -10.67 4.69
N GLU A 548 13.26 -11.64 4.90
CA GLU A 548 13.89 -12.38 3.79
C GLU A 548 12.97 -13.49 3.25
N GLY A 549 11.77 -13.65 3.81
CA GLY A 549 10.95 -14.85 3.66
C GLY A 549 9.58 -14.68 3.02
N SER A 550 9.45 -13.99 1.88
CA SER A 550 8.35 -14.27 0.96
C SER A 550 8.88 -15.01 -0.27
N GLY A 551 9.14 -16.32 -0.11
CA GLY A 551 9.27 -17.27 -1.22
C GLY A 551 10.59 -17.29 -1.97
N VAL A 552 11.73 -17.02 -1.33
CA VAL A 552 13.05 -17.09 -1.97
C VAL A 552 14.02 -17.81 -1.06
N ASN A 553 13.99 -19.14 -1.02
CA ASN A 553 15.15 -20.01 -0.72
C ASN A 553 14.72 -21.49 -0.85
N ALA A 554 14.67 -21.98 -2.09
CA ALA A 554 14.60 -23.40 -2.38
C ALA A 554 15.56 -23.81 -3.51
N VAL A 555 16.51 -22.95 -3.91
CA VAL A 555 17.37 -23.22 -5.09
C VAL A 555 18.87 -23.11 -4.78
N HIS A 556 19.28 -22.82 -3.54
CA HIS A 556 20.70 -22.67 -3.21
C HIS A 556 21.30 -23.75 -2.30
N GLU A 557 20.52 -24.74 -1.86
CA GLU A 557 20.98 -25.75 -0.89
C GLU A 557 21.09 -27.18 -1.45
N GLU A 558 21.18 -27.36 -2.77
CA GLU A 558 21.34 -28.70 -3.39
C GLU A 558 22.77 -29.01 -3.90
N LEU A 559 23.77 -28.17 -3.63
CA LEU A 559 25.14 -28.37 -4.15
C LEU A 559 26.26 -28.46 -3.11
N SER A 560 25.95 -28.60 -1.82
CA SER A 560 27.00 -28.73 -0.80
C SER A 560 26.65 -29.65 0.36
N ALA A 561 26.39 -30.94 0.10
CA ALA A 561 26.49 -31.96 1.14
C ALA A 561 26.70 -33.38 0.58
N ILE A 562 27.83 -33.61 -0.10
CA ILE A 562 28.37 -34.96 -0.33
C ILE A 562 29.57 -35.14 0.62
N THR A 563 29.36 -35.66 1.83
CA THR A 563 30.11 -36.78 2.44
C THR A 563 29.63 -37.09 3.88
N PRO A 564 29.72 -38.36 4.35
CA PRO A 564 29.00 -38.86 5.53
C PRO A 564 29.87 -39.00 6.79
N ASN A 565 29.22 -39.00 7.96
CA ASN A 565 29.57 -39.64 9.27
C ASN A 565 29.13 -38.71 10.43
N LEU A 566 28.68 -39.13 11.62
CA LEU A 566 28.59 -40.43 12.29
C LEU A 566 27.55 -40.32 13.42
N LYS A 567 26.93 -41.47 13.73
CA LYS A 567 25.86 -41.74 14.72
C LYS A 567 26.13 -41.23 16.14
N LYS A 568 25.06 -40.83 16.85
CA LYS A 568 24.87 -41.12 18.29
C LYS A 568 23.40 -41.10 18.74
N LYS A 569 22.88 -42.33 18.91
CA LYS A 569 21.87 -42.89 19.83
C LYS A 569 20.90 -41.98 20.63
N GLN A 570 19.61 -42.28 20.44
CA GLN A 570 18.47 -42.15 21.37
C GLN A 570 18.57 -43.08 22.60
N PRO A 571 17.69 -42.87 23.60
CA PRO A 571 16.62 -43.86 23.83
C PRO A 571 15.21 -43.26 24.04
N ASP A 572 14.21 -43.85 23.36
CA ASP A 572 12.95 -44.49 23.82
C ASP A 572 12.37 -44.05 25.20
N ASP A 573 11.07 -43.92 25.49
CA ASP A 573 9.78 -44.25 24.82
C ASP A 573 8.64 -43.54 25.63
N GLU A 574 7.40 -43.68 25.17
CA GLU A 574 6.09 -43.54 25.87
C GLU A 574 5.07 -42.55 25.24
N THR A 575 4.42 -43.08 24.20
CA THR A 575 2.96 -43.11 23.95
C THR A 575 2.01 -42.28 24.83
N ALA A 576 1.24 -41.37 24.19
CA ALA A 576 -0.20 -41.22 24.42
C ALA A 576 -0.86 -40.47 23.25
N SER A 577 -1.89 -41.08 22.65
CA SER A 577 -2.75 -40.48 21.62
C SER A 577 -3.93 -39.73 22.26
N PRO A 578 -4.53 -38.72 21.59
CA PRO A 578 -5.39 -37.72 22.22
C PRO A 578 -6.89 -38.06 22.06
N SER A 579 -7.61 -38.08 23.18
CA SER A 579 -9.07 -38.01 23.19
C SER A 579 -9.55 -37.32 24.46
N GLU A 580 -10.55 -36.44 24.31
CA GLU A 580 -11.26 -35.68 25.35
C GLU A 580 -10.41 -34.52 25.91
N PHE A 581 -10.76 -33.25 25.74
CA PHE A 581 -11.97 -32.61 26.20
C PHE A 581 -12.36 -31.41 25.31
N ILE A 582 -13.58 -31.46 24.78
CA ILE A 582 -14.37 -30.26 24.49
C ILE A 582 -14.69 -29.63 25.85
N SER A 583 -14.34 -28.36 26.04
CA SER A 583 -14.87 -27.57 27.15
C SER A 583 -15.08 -26.11 26.75
N PRO A 584 -16.15 -25.47 27.24
CA PRO A 584 -16.72 -24.25 26.69
C PRO A 584 -16.12 -22.98 27.30
N LEU A 585 -16.17 -21.88 26.54
CA LEU A 585 -16.23 -20.50 27.01
C LEU A 585 -15.34 -20.17 28.23
N LYS A 586 -14.03 -20.05 28.03
CA LYS A 586 -13.19 -19.31 28.98
C LYS A 586 -13.25 -17.82 28.67
N ARG A 587 -13.93 -17.11 29.58
CA ARG A 587 -13.81 -15.67 29.81
C ARG A 587 -12.34 -15.25 29.73
N THR A 588 -12.00 -14.43 28.76
CA THR A 588 -10.80 -13.59 28.78
C THR A 588 -10.96 -12.58 29.90
N ARG A 589 -10.32 -12.86 31.04
CA ARG A 589 -9.95 -11.85 32.02
C ARG A 589 -8.70 -11.17 31.45
N ILE A 590 -8.84 -9.91 31.08
CA ILE A 590 -7.73 -9.01 30.82
C ILE A 590 -7.47 -8.33 32.17
N ASP A 591 -6.35 -8.64 32.81
CA ASP A 591 -5.84 -7.92 33.97
C ASP A 591 -4.76 -6.92 33.53
#